data_AF-A0A954T3C8-F1
#
_entry.id   AF-A0A954T3C8-F1
#
_cell.length_a   1.000
_cell.length_b   1.000
_cell.length_c   1.000
_cell.angle_alpha   90.00
_cell.angle_beta   90.00
_cell.angle_gamma   90.00
#
_symmetry.space_group_name_H-M   'P 1'
#
loop_
_entity.id
_entity.type
_entity.pdbx_description
1 polymer ?
#
loop_
_entity_poly.entity_id
_entity_poly.type
_entity_poly.pdbx_seq_one_letter_code
_entity_poly.pdbx_strand_id
1 'polypeptide(L)'
;ADLDEERQGQLTARLSKQFRQNDYDAESGTLTIDPLRAEAFEANVAHYASVFIEGNADYAIPAGAVSDTERVRKLSAFFFWSSWASAATRPGDDASYTNNWPHEPLVGNRPTGDNVVWTGVSIIMLLAGISAMAWWYASRKEEDETEGLPLDSDPLARWEATPSQHATIKYFWVVAALVLVQMGLGVVTAHYGVEG
;
A
#
# COMPACT_ATOMS: atom_id res chain seq x y z
N ALA A 1 11.87 -22.11 18.89
CA ALA A 1 12.08 -22.79 17.60
C ALA A 1 12.54 -24.25 17.80
N ASP A 2 12.56 -24.71 19.05
CA ASP A 2 13.24 -25.94 19.48
C ASP A 2 12.33 -27.18 19.44
N LEU A 3 11.14 -27.04 18.87
CA LEU A 3 10.21 -28.15 18.63
C LEU A 3 10.57 -28.85 17.32
N ASP A 4 10.33 -30.16 17.24
CA ASP A 4 10.45 -30.90 15.97
C ASP A 4 9.39 -30.46 14.92
N GLU A 5 9.65 -30.81 13.66
CA GLU A 5 8.81 -30.41 12.53
C GLU A 5 7.37 -30.94 12.62
N GLU A 6 7.16 -32.15 13.15
CA GLU A 6 5.83 -32.72 13.30
C GLU A 6 5.00 -31.89 14.27
N ARG A 7 5.60 -31.54 15.42
CA ARG A 7 4.94 -30.73 16.43
C ARG A 7 4.69 -29.30 15.95
N GLN A 8 5.65 -28.71 15.23
CA GLN A 8 5.44 -27.41 14.59
C GLN A 8 4.30 -27.46 13.57
N GLY A 9 4.22 -28.51 12.76
CA GLY A 9 3.13 -28.72 11.80
C GLY A 9 1.76 -28.81 12.47
N GLN A 10 1.65 -29.57 13.56
CA GLN A 10 0.41 -29.68 14.35
C GLN A 10 -0.04 -28.31 14.90
N LEU A 11 0.88 -27.53 15.45
CA LEU A 11 0.59 -26.20 15.99
C LEU A 11 0.21 -25.21 14.89
N THR A 12 0.92 -25.23 13.77
CA THR A 12 0.65 -24.35 12.61
C THR A 12 -0.72 -24.62 12.01
N ALA A 13 -1.11 -25.90 11.86
CA ALA A 13 -2.44 -26.26 11.37
C ALA A 13 -3.55 -25.77 12.32
N ARG A 14 -3.33 -25.88 13.64
CA ARG A 14 -4.27 -25.37 14.65
C ARG A 14 -4.38 -23.85 14.60
N LEU A 15 -3.24 -23.16 14.54
CA LEU A 15 -3.15 -21.70 14.43
C LEU A 15 -3.89 -21.19 13.19
N SER A 16 -3.60 -21.78 12.02
CA SER A 16 -4.23 -21.41 10.76
C SER A 16 -5.75 -21.56 10.83
N LYS A 17 -6.26 -22.68 11.32
CA LYS A 17 -7.70 -22.88 11.51
C LYS A 17 -8.31 -21.79 12.39
N GLN A 18 -7.67 -21.49 13.52
CA GLN A 18 -8.16 -20.49 14.48
C GLN A 18 -8.14 -19.06 13.92
N PHE A 19 -7.11 -18.68 13.17
CA PHE A 19 -6.99 -17.35 12.59
C PHE A 19 -7.92 -17.14 11.39
N ARG A 20 -8.16 -18.20 10.61
CA ARG A 20 -9.06 -18.16 9.44
C ARG A 20 -10.53 -18.23 9.82
N GLN A 21 -10.87 -18.79 10.97
CA GLN A 21 -12.24 -18.82 11.47
C GLN A 21 -12.76 -17.41 11.75
N ASN A 22 -13.96 -17.13 11.26
CA ASN A 22 -14.60 -15.82 11.40
C ASN A 22 -15.67 -15.87 12.50
N ASP A 23 -15.26 -15.50 13.71
CA ASP A 23 -16.11 -15.49 14.90
C ASP A 23 -16.76 -14.11 15.14
N TYR A 24 -16.99 -13.34 14.07
CA TYR A 24 -17.74 -12.09 14.10
C TYR A 24 -19.23 -12.37 13.93
N ASP A 25 -20.02 -11.96 14.92
CA ASP A 25 -21.48 -11.96 14.85
C ASP A 25 -21.99 -10.62 14.35
N ALA A 26 -22.62 -10.63 13.18
CA ALA A 26 -23.16 -9.44 12.53
C ALA A 26 -24.42 -8.88 13.21
N GLU A 27 -25.18 -9.69 13.97
CA GLU A 27 -26.37 -9.25 14.68
C GLU A 27 -25.99 -8.46 15.95
N SER A 28 -25.07 -9.00 16.74
CA SER A 28 -24.59 -8.36 17.96
C SER A 28 -23.44 -7.38 17.75
N GLY A 29 -22.78 -7.39 16.59
CA GLY A 29 -21.58 -6.60 16.31
C GLY A 29 -20.35 -7.02 17.13
N THR A 30 -20.34 -8.27 17.61
CA THR A 30 -19.32 -8.77 18.54
C THR A 30 -18.38 -9.75 17.85
N LEU A 31 -17.07 -9.52 17.99
CA LEU A 31 -16.03 -10.48 17.62
C LEU A 31 -15.57 -11.21 18.88
N THR A 32 -15.76 -12.52 18.92
CA THR A 32 -15.24 -13.35 20.02
C THR A 32 -13.87 -13.90 19.63
N ILE A 33 -12.91 -13.85 20.56
CA ILE A 33 -11.56 -14.39 20.34
C ILE A 33 -11.21 -15.43 21.38
N ASP A 34 -10.38 -16.39 20.99
CA ASP A 34 -9.85 -17.41 21.89
C ASP A 34 -9.00 -16.78 23.02
N PRO A 35 -9.07 -17.31 24.26
CA PRO A 35 -8.27 -16.80 25.38
C PRO A 35 -6.76 -16.70 25.08
N LEU A 36 -6.19 -17.66 24.35
CA LEU A 36 -4.78 -17.62 23.97
C LEU A 36 -4.48 -16.44 23.02
N ARG A 37 -5.42 -16.10 22.14
CA ARG A 37 -5.31 -14.94 21.25
C ARG A 37 -5.47 -13.63 22.02
N ALA A 38 -6.27 -13.61 23.09
CA ALA A 38 -6.37 -12.47 23.99
C ALA A 38 -5.06 -12.23 24.77
N GLU A 39 -4.42 -13.30 25.25
CA GLU A 39 -3.08 -13.18 25.87
C GLU A 39 -2.03 -12.65 24.88
N ALA A 40 -2.04 -13.14 23.64
CA ALA A 40 -1.17 -12.63 22.59
C ALA A 40 -1.45 -11.16 22.25
N PHE A 41 -2.71 -10.73 22.32
CA PHE A 41 -3.07 -9.32 22.15
C PHE A 41 -2.45 -8.44 23.24
N GLU A 42 -2.48 -8.84 24.51
CA GLU A 42 -1.85 -8.08 25.61
C GLU A 42 -0.33 -8.01 25.45
N ALA A 43 0.32 -9.09 25.00
CA ALA A 43 1.74 -9.08 24.67
C ALA A 43 2.06 -8.07 23.55
N ASN A 44 1.21 -7.99 22.52
CA ASN A 44 1.36 -7.01 21.45
C ASN A 44 1.12 -5.57 21.93
N VAL A 45 0.17 -5.34 22.84
CA VAL A 45 -0.03 -4.01 23.46
C VAL A 45 1.24 -3.56 24.17
N ALA A 46 1.90 -4.45 24.93
CA ALA A 46 3.16 -4.14 25.58
C ALA A 46 4.29 -3.86 24.58
N HIS A 47 4.38 -4.65 23.50
CA HIS A 47 5.34 -4.40 22.43
C HIS A 47 5.14 -3.02 21.78
N TYR A 48 3.91 -2.69 21.38
CA TYR A 48 3.60 -1.39 20.77
C TYR A 48 3.73 -0.23 21.76
N ALA A 49 3.54 -0.45 23.06
CA ALA A 49 3.84 0.55 24.08
C ALA A 49 5.33 0.90 24.09
N SER A 50 6.22 -0.11 24.06
CA SER A 50 7.66 0.15 23.93
C SER A 50 7.97 0.94 22.64
N VAL A 51 7.45 0.49 21.50
CA VAL A 51 7.71 1.15 20.20
C VAL A 51 7.22 2.61 20.16
N PHE A 52 6.00 2.90 20.62
CA PHE A 52 5.37 4.22 20.41
C PHE A 52 5.46 5.18 21.60
N ILE A 53 5.65 4.68 22.83
CA ILE A 53 5.89 5.53 24.02
C ILE A 53 7.39 5.73 24.22
N GLU A 54 8.18 4.66 24.24
CA GLU A 54 9.63 4.76 24.46
C GLU A 54 10.36 5.20 23.19
N GLY A 55 9.76 4.94 22.02
CA GLY A 55 10.35 5.21 20.71
C GLY A 55 11.12 4.01 20.17
N ASN A 56 11.43 4.04 18.88
CA ASN A 56 12.27 3.04 18.23
C ASN A 56 13.06 3.71 17.10
N ALA A 57 14.36 3.86 17.30
CA ALA A 57 15.27 4.49 16.33
C ALA A 57 15.35 3.71 15.02
N ASP A 58 15.34 2.37 15.06
CA ASP A 58 15.38 1.54 13.84
C ASP A 58 14.13 1.75 12.96
N TYR A 59 13.03 2.25 13.54
CA TYR A 59 11.79 2.58 12.84
C TYR A 59 11.60 4.08 12.60
N ALA A 60 12.58 4.91 12.97
CA ALA A 60 12.47 6.37 13.00
C ALA A 60 11.24 6.88 13.77
N ILE A 61 10.90 6.20 14.86
CA ILE A 61 9.79 6.58 15.74
C ILE A 61 10.38 7.27 16.97
N PRO A 62 10.11 8.58 17.18
CA PRO A 62 10.61 9.29 18.35
C PRO A 62 9.90 8.83 19.62
N ALA A 63 10.60 8.96 20.75
CA ALA A 63 10.00 8.78 22.06
C ALA A 63 8.79 9.73 22.24
N GLY A 64 7.72 9.21 22.83
CA GLY A 64 6.48 9.96 23.06
C GLY A 64 5.64 10.19 21.80
N ALA A 65 5.90 9.49 20.69
CA ALA A 65 5.04 9.52 19.50
C ALA A 65 3.56 9.25 19.84
N VAL A 66 3.32 8.36 20.82
CA VAL A 66 2.06 8.27 21.56
C VAL A 66 2.38 8.42 23.05
N SER A 67 1.82 9.42 23.71
CA SER A 67 2.18 9.77 25.09
C SER A 67 1.27 9.17 26.17
N ASP A 68 0.22 8.46 25.79
CA ASP A 68 -0.82 7.95 26.69
C ASP A 68 -1.04 6.44 26.48
N THR A 69 -1.00 5.70 27.58
CA THR A 69 -1.20 4.24 27.60
C THR A 69 -2.58 3.83 27.09
N GLU A 70 -3.62 4.65 27.33
CA GLU A 70 -4.96 4.34 26.80
C GLU A 70 -4.99 4.48 25.26
N ARG A 71 -4.35 5.52 24.73
CA ARG A 71 -4.18 5.71 23.28
C ARG A 71 -3.37 4.60 22.62
N VAL A 72 -2.29 4.11 23.24
CA VAL A 72 -1.55 2.95 22.70
C VAL A 72 -2.41 1.70 22.67
N ARG A 73 -3.23 1.45 23.70
CA ARG A 73 -4.15 0.30 23.69
C ARG A 73 -5.17 0.41 22.55
N LYS A 74 -5.72 1.60 22.31
CA LYS A 74 -6.63 1.87 21.17
C LYS A 74 -5.93 1.67 19.82
N LEU A 75 -4.69 2.13 19.67
CA LEU A 75 -3.88 1.92 18.46
C LEU A 75 -3.61 0.42 18.24
N SER A 76 -3.24 -0.29 19.30
CA SER A 76 -3.01 -1.74 19.26
C SER A 76 -4.28 -2.50 18.91
N ALA A 77 -5.45 -2.06 19.39
CA ALA A 77 -6.75 -2.61 19.00
C ALA A 77 -7.05 -2.37 17.51
N PHE A 78 -6.67 -1.22 16.95
CA PHE A 78 -6.77 -0.96 15.51
C PHE A 78 -5.85 -1.88 14.69
N PHE A 79 -4.59 -2.06 15.11
CA PHE A 79 -3.69 -3.03 14.48
C PHE A 79 -4.22 -4.46 14.57
N PHE A 80 -4.75 -4.86 15.74
CA PHE A 80 -5.43 -6.13 15.92
C PHE A 80 -6.61 -6.28 14.95
N TRP A 81 -7.49 -5.29 14.84
CA TRP A 81 -8.61 -5.31 13.91
C TRP A 81 -8.16 -5.47 12.45
N SER A 82 -7.15 -4.70 12.02
CA SER A 82 -6.63 -4.77 10.66
C SER A 82 -6.01 -6.15 10.35
N SER A 83 -5.26 -6.71 11.30
CA SER A 83 -4.65 -8.04 11.17
C SER A 83 -5.69 -9.17 11.24
N TRP A 84 -6.74 -9.03 12.06
CA TRP A 84 -7.87 -9.95 12.04
C TRP A 84 -8.56 -9.96 10.68
N ALA A 85 -8.89 -8.79 10.13
CA ALA A 85 -9.50 -8.69 8.81
C ALA A 85 -8.59 -9.30 7.72
N SER A 86 -7.28 -9.18 7.89
CA SER A 86 -6.30 -9.73 6.95
C SER A 86 -6.24 -11.27 6.89
N ALA A 87 -6.68 -11.96 7.95
CA ALA A 87 -6.56 -13.41 8.10
C ALA A 87 -7.91 -14.15 8.14
N ALA A 88 -8.95 -13.53 8.72
CA ALA A 88 -10.27 -14.15 8.87
C ALA A 88 -10.94 -14.33 7.50
N THR A 89 -11.41 -15.55 7.24
CA THR A 89 -12.10 -15.90 5.98
C THR A 89 -13.45 -15.18 5.90
N ARG A 90 -13.77 -14.59 4.75
CA ARG A 90 -15.06 -13.93 4.57
C ARG A 90 -16.21 -14.95 4.61
N PRO A 91 -17.39 -14.58 5.13
CA PRO A 91 -18.56 -15.46 5.07
C PRO A 91 -18.89 -15.83 3.62
N GLY A 92 -18.95 -17.13 3.32
CA GLY A 92 -19.30 -17.64 1.98
C GLY A 92 -18.17 -17.57 0.95
N ASP A 93 -16.93 -17.36 1.38
CA ASP A 93 -15.74 -17.32 0.53
C ASP A 93 -14.64 -18.20 1.14
N ASP A 94 -13.58 -18.47 0.37
CA ASP A 94 -12.35 -19.13 0.84
C ASP A 94 -11.22 -18.13 1.11
N ALA A 95 -11.39 -16.86 0.73
CA ALA A 95 -10.43 -15.78 0.92
C ALA A 95 -10.71 -14.94 2.20
N SER A 96 -9.66 -14.33 2.76
CA SER A 96 -9.83 -13.32 3.83
C SER A 96 -10.41 -12.00 3.32
N TYR A 97 -10.78 -11.07 4.22
CA TYR A 97 -11.34 -9.77 3.84
C TYR A 97 -10.42 -8.93 2.93
N THR A 98 -9.12 -9.20 2.97
CA THR A 98 -8.08 -8.53 2.17
C THR A 98 -7.58 -9.39 0.99
N ASN A 99 -8.34 -10.42 0.60
CA ASN A 99 -7.94 -11.40 -0.42
C ASN A 99 -6.61 -12.11 -0.11
N ASN A 100 -6.48 -12.60 1.14
CA ASN A 100 -5.30 -13.31 1.67
C ASN A 100 -4.00 -12.46 1.71
N TRP A 101 -4.11 -11.12 1.77
CA TRP A 101 -2.97 -10.25 2.06
C TRP A 101 -2.91 -9.93 3.55
N PRO A 102 -1.73 -9.83 4.22
CA PRO A 102 -0.37 -9.98 3.67
C PRO A 102 0.03 -11.45 3.52
N HIS A 103 1.10 -11.71 2.76
CA HIS A 103 1.66 -13.06 2.65
C HIS A 103 2.14 -13.56 4.03
N GLU A 104 1.45 -14.55 4.56
CA GLU A 104 1.74 -15.15 5.86
C GLU A 104 1.42 -16.65 5.83
N PRO A 105 2.43 -17.51 5.58
CA PRO A 105 2.25 -18.95 5.47
C PRO A 105 1.65 -19.60 6.73
N LEU A 106 1.91 -19.05 7.92
CA LEU A 106 1.44 -19.63 9.20
C LEU A 106 -0.09 -19.61 9.33
N VAL A 107 -0.76 -18.64 8.71
CA VAL A 107 -2.23 -18.52 8.69
C VAL A 107 -2.85 -18.86 7.33
N GLY A 108 -2.03 -19.41 6.43
CA GLY A 108 -2.48 -19.82 5.09
C GLY A 108 -2.76 -18.65 4.14
N ASN A 109 -2.24 -17.45 4.43
CA ASN A 109 -2.38 -16.33 3.51
C ASN A 109 -1.46 -16.52 2.29
N ARG A 110 -2.07 -16.98 1.20
CA ARG A 110 -1.46 -17.19 -0.12
C ARG A 110 -2.40 -16.67 -1.21
N PRO A 111 -1.86 -16.29 -2.39
CA PRO A 111 -2.70 -15.89 -3.52
C PRO A 111 -3.78 -16.95 -3.82
N THR A 112 -5.02 -16.49 -3.99
CA THR A 112 -6.14 -17.33 -4.39
C THR A 112 -6.00 -17.76 -5.84
N GLY A 113 -6.73 -18.81 -6.24
CA GLY A 113 -6.79 -19.23 -7.65
C GLY A 113 -7.24 -18.09 -8.57
N ASP A 114 -8.27 -17.36 -8.17
CA ASP A 114 -8.80 -16.21 -8.91
C ASP A 114 -7.76 -15.10 -9.10
N ASN A 115 -6.95 -14.78 -8.08
CA ASN A 115 -5.87 -13.79 -8.19
C ASN A 115 -4.86 -14.19 -9.27
N VAL A 116 -4.49 -15.48 -9.34
CA VAL A 116 -3.55 -15.99 -10.34
C VAL A 116 -4.15 -15.92 -11.74
N VAL A 117 -5.42 -16.31 -11.89
CA VAL A 117 -6.12 -16.26 -13.19
C VAL A 117 -6.22 -14.83 -13.72
N TRP A 118 -6.69 -13.89 -12.90
CA TRP A 118 -6.84 -12.49 -13.30
C TRP A 118 -5.52 -11.79 -13.60
N THR A 119 -4.43 -12.22 -12.94
CA THR A 119 -3.08 -11.78 -13.30
C THR A 119 -2.74 -12.20 -14.75
N GLY A 120 -2.99 -13.45 -15.12
CA GLY A 120 -2.78 -13.91 -16.50
C GLY A 120 -3.66 -13.19 -17.52
N VAL A 121 -4.95 -13.03 -17.22
CA VAL A 121 -5.90 -12.32 -18.08
C VAL A 121 -5.47 -10.86 -18.30
N SER A 122 -5.05 -10.15 -17.25
CA SER A 122 -4.65 -8.75 -17.38
C SER A 122 -3.43 -8.55 -18.30
N ILE A 123 -2.45 -9.45 -18.23
CA ILE A 123 -1.27 -9.44 -19.11
C ILE A 123 -1.69 -9.67 -20.57
N ILE A 124 -2.56 -10.65 -20.83
CA ILE A 124 -3.06 -10.95 -22.19
C ILE A 124 -3.80 -9.74 -22.75
N MET A 125 -4.70 -9.13 -21.95
CA MET A 125 -5.45 -7.95 -22.35
C MET A 125 -4.56 -6.74 -22.63
N LEU A 126 -3.53 -6.51 -21.82
CA LEU A 126 -2.54 -5.45 -22.05
C LEU A 126 -1.81 -5.65 -23.39
N LEU A 127 -1.30 -6.85 -23.64
CA LEU A 127 -0.59 -7.18 -24.88
C LEU A 127 -1.51 -7.08 -26.11
N ALA A 128 -2.75 -7.55 -25.99
CA ALA A 128 -3.76 -7.42 -27.02
C ALA A 128 -4.07 -5.95 -27.32
N GLY A 129 -4.22 -5.12 -26.28
CA GLY A 129 -4.44 -3.68 -26.41
C GLY A 129 -3.29 -2.95 -27.10
N ILE A 130 -2.05 -3.21 -26.69
CA ILE A 130 -0.85 -2.65 -27.34
C ILE A 130 -0.78 -3.08 -28.80
N SER A 131 -1.02 -4.36 -29.10
CA SER A 131 -0.97 -4.90 -30.46
C SER A 131 -2.07 -4.31 -31.35
N ALA A 132 -3.29 -4.18 -30.82
CA ALA A 132 -4.40 -3.56 -31.52
C ALA A 132 -4.13 -2.07 -31.80
N MET A 133 -3.57 -1.34 -30.83
CA MET A 133 -3.18 0.07 -31.01
C MET A 133 -2.09 0.22 -32.08
N ALA A 134 -1.05 -0.62 -32.04
CA ALA A 134 0.01 -0.60 -33.05
C ALA A 134 -0.52 -0.96 -34.45
N TRP A 135 -1.38 -1.97 -34.56
CA TRP A 135 -2.01 -2.34 -35.84
C TRP A 135 -2.92 -1.24 -36.37
N TRP A 136 -3.75 -0.64 -35.51
CA TRP A 136 -4.61 0.47 -35.90
C TRP A 136 -3.80 1.68 -36.37
N TYR A 137 -2.71 2.02 -35.67
CA TYR A 137 -1.83 3.10 -36.08
C TYR A 137 -1.14 2.81 -37.41
N ALA A 138 -0.59 1.60 -37.58
CA ALA A 138 0.09 1.20 -38.81
C ALA A 138 -0.84 0.98 -40.02
N SER A 139 -2.12 0.66 -39.78
CA SER A 139 -3.12 0.49 -40.84
C SER A 139 -3.77 1.80 -41.28
N ARG A 140 -3.62 2.86 -40.48
CA ARG A 140 -3.91 4.21 -40.95
C ARG A 140 -2.85 4.59 -41.98
N LYS A 141 -3.32 5.09 -43.12
CA LYS A 141 -2.46 5.76 -44.09
C LYS A 141 -1.81 6.92 -43.35
N GLU A 142 -0.51 7.18 -43.57
CA GLU A 142 0.10 8.45 -43.17
C GLU A 142 -0.84 9.55 -43.69
N GLU A 143 -1.55 10.23 -42.78
CA GLU A 143 -1.99 11.58 -43.09
C GLU A 143 -0.67 12.29 -43.37
N ASP A 144 -0.51 12.86 -44.56
CA ASP A 144 0.67 13.62 -44.94
C ASP A 144 0.88 14.72 -43.88
N GLU A 145 1.63 14.43 -42.82
CA GLU A 145 2.09 15.42 -41.83
C GLU A 145 3.00 16.47 -42.50
N THR A 146 3.33 16.24 -43.79
CA THR A 146 3.97 17.17 -44.71
C THR A 146 3.05 18.18 -45.39
N GLU A 147 1.72 18.20 -45.17
CA GLU A 147 0.89 19.38 -45.48
C GLU A 147 1.11 20.50 -44.44
N GLY A 148 2.33 21.02 -44.39
CA GLY A 148 2.77 21.98 -43.38
C GLY A 148 4.27 21.94 -43.19
N LEU A 149 5.03 22.15 -44.27
CA LEU A 149 6.48 22.39 -44.23
C LEU A 149 6.86 23.33 -43.07
N PRO A 150 8.07 23.19 -42.48
CA PRO A 150 8.51 24.06 -41.41
C PRO A 150 8.35 25.51 -41.84
N LEU A 151 7.57 26.28 -41.08
CA LEU A 151 7.38 27.71 -41.34
C LEU A 151 8.77 28.36 -41.42
N ASP A 152 9.09 29.04 -42.53
CA ASP A 152 10.37 29.74 -42.75
C ASP A 152 10.69 30.78 -41.65
N SER A 153 9.69 31.13 -40.84
CA SER A 153 9.78 32.02 -39.70
C SER A 153 8.93 31.51 -38.54
N ASP A 154 9.43 31.66 -37.32
CA ASP A 154 8.69 31.31 -36.10
C ASP A 154 7.34 32.06 -36.04
N PRO A 155 6.19 31.36 -36.03
CA PRO A 155 4.87 31.99 -35.97
C PRO A 155 4.63 32.77 -34.66
N LEU A 156 5.44 32.51 -33.64
CA LEU A 156 5.45 33.25 -32.37
C LEU A 156 6.47 34.41 -32.38
N ALA A 157 7.21 34.65 -33.46
CA ALA A 157 8.23 35.71 -33.52
C ALA A 157 7.68 37.13 -33.33
N ARG A 158 6.39 37.34 -33.64
CA ARG A 158 5.69 38.63 -33.42
C ARG A 158 4.75 38.59 -32.22
N TRP A 159 4.76 37.51 -31.45
CA TRP A 159 3.92 37.39 -30.27
C TRP A 159 4.49 38.25 -29.14
N GLU A 160 3.64 39.10 -28.58
CA GLU A 160 3.94 39.85 -27.37
C GLU A 160 3.18 39.22 -26.20
N ALA A 161 3.90 38.94 -25.11
CA ALA A 161 3.29 38.37 -23.92
C ALA A 161 2.31 39.36 -23.29
N THR A 162 1.08 38.90 -23.09
CA THR A 162 0.06 39.69 -22.39
C THR A 162 0.43 39.88 -20.91
N PRO A 163 -0.10 40.90 -20.22
CA PRO A 163 0.17 41.11 -18.79
C PRO A 163 -0.14 39.89 -17.91
N SER A 164 -1.15 39.09 -18.27
CA SER A 164 -1.47 37.85 -17.56
C SER A 164 -0.42 36.76 -17.78
N GLN A 165 0.13 36.63 -18.98
CA GLN A 165 1.23 35.70 -19.28
C GLN A 165 2.53 36.11 -18.57
N HIS A 166 2.82 37.40 -18.47
CA HIS A 166 3.94 37.86 -17.62
C HIS A 166 3.72 37.56 -16.13
N ALA A 167 2.47 37.63 -15.65
CA ALA A 167 2.17 37.29 -14.27
C ALA A 167 2.38 35.79 -13.95
N THR A 168 2.30 34.88 -14.93
CA THR A 168 2.55 33.44 -14.71
C THR A 168 4.00 33.13 -14.35
N ILE A 169 4.96 34.02 -14.67
CA ILE A 169 6.37 33.86 -14.27
C ILE A 169 6.50 33.67 -12.74
N LYS A 170 5.64 34.33 -11.95
CA LYS A 170 5.61 34.16 -10.50
C LYS A 170 5.30 32.71 -10.10
N TYR A 171 4.43 32.02 -10.83
CA TYR A 171 4.10 30.62 -10.58
C TYR A 171 5.31 29.71 -10.87
N PHE A 172 6.09 29.97 -11.93
CA PHE A 172 7.30 29.20 -12.19
C PHE A 172 8.33 29.33 -11.06
N TRP A 173 8.50 30.54 -10.50
CA TRP A 173 9.35 30.73 -9.33
C TRP A 173 8.85 29.98 -8.10
N VAL A 174 7.54 30.01 -7.84
CA VAL A 174 6.93 29.26 -6.73
C VAL A 174 7.11 27.75 -6.94
N VAL A 175 6.85 27.24 -8.14
CA VAL A 175 7.04 25.80 -8.47
C VAL A 175 8.50 25.41 -8.30
N ALA A 176 9.44 26.19 -8.83
CA ALA A 176 10.87 25.92 -8.66
C ALA A 176 11.27 25.89 -7.18
N ALA A 177 10.78 26.84 -6.38
CA ALA A 177 11.03 26.84 -4.94
C ALA A 177 10.42 25.61 -4.24
N LEU A 178 9.19 25.22 -4.59
CA LEU A 178 8.54 24.04 -4.04
C LEU A 178 9.27 22.74 -4.41
N VAL A 179 9.80 22.63 -5.63
CA VAL A 179 10.64 21.49 -6.04
C VAL A 179 11.88 21.41 -5.15
N LEU A 180 12.57 22.52 -4.92
CA LEU A 180 13.75 22.54 -4.05
C LEU A 180 13.41 22.18 -2.60
N VAL A 181 12.31 22.70 -2.06
CA VAL A 181 11.84 22.34 -0.71
C VAL A 181 11.47 20.85 -0.64
N GLN A 182 10.76 20.32 -1.63
CA GLN A 182 10.36 18.92 -1.68
C GLN A 182 11.57 17.98 -1.78
N MET A 183 12.59 18.34 -2.57
CA MET A 183 13.87 17.63 -2.60
C MET A 183 14.58 17.68 -1.24
N GLY A 184 14.63 18.85 -0.61
CA GLY A 184 15.24 19.02 0.72
C GLY A 184 14.56 18.17 1.80
N LEU A 185 13.22 18.17 1.84
CA LEU A 185 12.45 17.31 2.74
C LEU A 185 12.67 15.82 2.41
N GLY A 186 12.80 15.46 1.14
CA GLY A 186 13.14 14.10 0.73
C GLY A 186 14.50 13.64 1.26
N VAL A 187 15.52 14.51 1.22
CA VAL A 187 16.84 14.23 1.81
C VAL A 187 16.74 14.00 3.32
N VAL A 188 15.98 14.83 4.03
CA VAL A 188 15.76 14.68 5.49
C VAL A 188 15.06 13.36 5.80
N THR A 189 14.01 13.00 5.07
CA THR A 189 13.30 11.73 5.27
C THR A 189 14.20 10.52 5.00
N ALA A 190 15.01 10.57 3.94
CA ALA A 190 15.96 9.50 3.62
C ALA A 190 17.04 9.33 4.70
N HIS A 191 17.48 10.42 5.32
CA HIS A 191 18.43 10.41 6.43
C HIS A 191 17.87 9.68 7.66
N TYR A 192 16.62 9.95 8.05
CA TYR A 192 15.95 9.20 9.13
C TYR A 192 15.81 7.70 8.81
N GLY A 193 15.73 7.31 7.54
CA GLY A 193 15.72 5.90 7.14
C GLY A 193 17.05 5.16 7.36
N VAL A 194 18.15 5.88 7.64
CA VAL A 194 19.49 5.30 7.86
C VAL A 194 19.97 5.51 9.29
N GLU A 195 19.71 6.68 9.88
CA GLU A 195 20.26 7.06 11.18
C GLU A 195 19.25 6.96 12.34
N GLY A 196 17.95 6.82 12.03
CA GLY A 196 16.86 6.79 13.01
C GLY A 196 16.33 8.15 13.42
#